data_AF-A0A3E0TPT9-F1
#
_entry.id   AF-A0A3E0TPT9-F1
#
_cell.length_a   1.000
_cell.length_b   1.000
_cell.length_c   1.000
_cell.angle_alpha   90.00
_cell.angle_beta   90.00
_cell.angle_gamma   90.00
#
_symmetry.space_group_name_H-M   'P 1'
#
loop_
_entity.id
_entity.type
_entity.pdbx_description
1 polymer ?
#
loop_
_entity_poly.entity_id
_entity_poly.type
_entity_poly.pdbx_seq_one_letter_code
_entity_poly.pdbx_strand_id
1 'polypeptide(L)'
;MMLSEKEKNELYLLISALIGEDESIRARKSAFNQKTVKVVEKMNAANVDCNALVKKLLASLSSGKSLTSNGWLKKSLDALSKFIGKHELKGYGCLVTTKSRWKSAILVSAS
;
A
#
# COMPACT_ATOMS: atom_id res chain seq x y z
N MET A 1 15.94 -8.77 -4.72
CA MET A 1 16.29 -7.52 -4.00
C MET A 1 15.42 -7.42 -2.75
N MET A 2 16.03 -7.25 -1.58
CA MET A 2 15.34 -7.28 -0.28
C MET A 2 14.87 -5.88 0.10
N LEU A 3 13.75 -5.77 0.85
CA LEU A 3 13.33 -4.52 1.49
C LEU A 3 14.08 -4.36 2.81
N SER A 4 14.44 -3.12 3.16
CA SER A 4 14.90 -2.76 4.50
C SER A 4 13.77 -2.87 5.52
N GLU A 5 14.10 -3.02 6.80
CA GLU A 5 13.10 -3.07 7.88
C GLU A 5 12.22 -1.80 7.92
N LYS A 6 12.81 -0.64 7.62
CA LYS A 6 12.05 0.61 7.46
C LYS A 6 11.02 0.51 6.34
N GLU A 7 11.42 0.08 5.14
CA GLU A 7 10.50 -0.07 4.00
C GLU A 7 9.40 -1.11 4.30
N LYS A 8 9.70 -2.19 5.03
CA LYS A 8 8.70 -3.18 5.44
C LYS A 8 7.68 -2.58 6.41
N ASN A 9 8.14 -1.77 7.37
CA ASN A 9 7.25 -1.06 8.30
C ASN A 9 6.37 -0.03 7.58
N GLU A 10 6.93 0.73 6.66
CA GLU A 10 6.19 1.71 5.85
C GLU A 10 5.17 1.04 4.94
N LEU A 11 5.54 -0.09 4.33
CA LEU A 11 4.64 -0.88 3.51
C LEU A 11 3.48 -1.45 4.34
N TYR A 12 3.76 -1.90 5.57
CA TYR A 12 2.72 -2.34 6.50
C TYR A 12 1.75 -1.22 6.86
N LEU A 13 2.25 -0.04 7.22
CA LEU A 13 1.41 1.12 7.54
C LEU A 13 0.49 1.49 6.37
N LEU A 14 1.01 1.45 5.14
CA LEU A 14 0.22 1.69 3.94
C LEU A 14 -0.88 0.62 3.77
N ILE A 15 -0.54 -0.66 3.92
CA ILE A 15 -1.52 -1.75 3.84
C ILE A 15 -2.60 -1.58 4.91
N SER A 16 -2.23 -1.36 6.17
CA SER A 16 -3.16 -1.12 7.27
C SER A 16 -4.09 0.07 7.00
N ALA A 17 -3.58 1.15 6.43
CA ALA A 17 -4.40 2.32 6.12
C ALA A 17 -5.41 2.08 4.98
N LEU A 18 -5.17 1.07 4.13
CA LEU A 18 -6.01 0.76 2.98
C LEU A 18 -6.99 -0.38 3.21
N ILE A 19 -6.59 -1.40 3.97
CA ILE A 19 -7.40 -2.61 4.22
C ILE A 19 -7.64 -2.88 5.72
N GLY A 20 -7.24 -1.96 6.58
CA GLY A 20 -7.37 -2.06 8.02
C GLY A 20 -6.25 -2.88 8.64
N GLU A 21 -6.08 -2.76 9.95
CA GLU A 21 -5.19 -3.62 10.72
C GLU A 21 -5.61 -5.09 10.57
N ASP A 22 -4.62 -5.96 10.34
CA ASP A 22 -4.82 -7.39 10.18
C ASP A 22 -3.62 -8.17 10.73
N GLU A 23 -3.86 -9.01 11.73
CA GLU A 23 -2.82 -9.74 12.44
C GLU A 23 -2.03 -10.69 11.54
N SER A 24 -2.69 -11.30 10.55
CA SER A 24 -2.03 -12.24 9.63
C SER A 24 -1.05 -11.51 8.70
N ILE A 25 -1.37 -10.28 8.32
CA ILE A 25 -0.48 -9.42 7.54
C ILE A 25 0.67 -8.91 8.40
N ARG A 26 0.37 -8.51 9.65
CA ARG A 26 1.39 -8.07 10.61
C ARG A 26 2.42 -9.16 10.88
N ALA A 27 1.98 -10.39 11.08
CA ALA A 27 2.84 -11.55 11.31
C ALA A 27 3.78 -11.84 10.12
N ARG A 28 3.35 -11.52 8.89
CA ARG A 28 4.16 -11.70 7.68
C ARG A 28 5.01 -10.50 7.28
N LYS A 29 4.99 -9.40 8.05
CA LYS A 29 5.72 -8.18 7.72
C LYS A 29 7.21 -8.41 7.44
N SER A 30 7.86 -9.28 8.23
CA SER A 30 9.28 -9.60 8.05
C SER A 30 9.60 -10.25 6.70
N ALA A 31 8.62 -10.92 6.08
CA ALA A 31 8.73 -11.57 4.77
C ALA A 31 8.38 -10.66 3.58
N PHE A 32 8.02 -9.39 3.83
CA PHE A 32 7.69 -8.46 2.76
C PHE A 32 8.87 -8.23 1.82
N ASN A 33 8.56 -8.29 0.53
CA ASN A 33 9.56 -8.23 -0.53
C ASN A 33 9.02 -7.45 -1.75
N GLN A 34 9.79 -7.43 -2.84
CA GLN A 34 9.42 -6.72 -4.07
C GLN A 34 8.12 -7.23 -4.71
N LYS A 35 7.79 -8.53 -4.57
CA LYS A 35 6.51 -9.07 -5.02
C LYS A 35 5.36 -8.46 -4.20
N THR A 36 5.53 -8.33 -2.90
CA THR A 36 4.58 -7.65 -2.01
C THR A 36 4.36 -6.20 -2.43
N VAL A 37 5.43 -5.46 -2.71
CA VAL A 37 5.34 -4.07 -3.21
C VAL A 37 4.51 -4.00 -4.48
N LYS A 38 4.75 -4.88 -5.46
CA LYS A 38 3.97 -4.92 -6.72
C LYS A 38 2.49 -5.24 -6.49
N VAL A 39 2.17 -6.11 -5.53
CA VAL A 39 0.77 -6.39 -5.18
C VAL A 39 0.11 -5.14 -4.59
N VAL A 40 0.80 -4.45 -3.69
CA VAL A 40 0.29 -3.21 -3.07
C VAL A 40 0.18 -2.07 -4.09
N GLU A 41 1.07 -1.99 -5.10
CA GLU A 41 0.94 -1.06 -6.23
C GLU A 41 -0.36 -1.29 -7.00
N LYS A 42 -0.67 -2.54 -7.34
CA LYS A 42 -1.91 -2.91 -8.03
C LYS A 42 -3.14 -2.62 -7.18
N MET A 43 -3.05 -2.86 -5.88
CA MET A 43 -4.10 -2.51 -4.92
C MET A 43 -4.36 -1.00 -4.92
N ASN A 44 -3.32 -0.17 -4.80
CA ASN A 44 -3.46 1.30 -4.84
C ASN A 44 -4.08 1.78 -6.15
N ALA A 45 -3.63 1.26 -7.29
CA ALA A 45 -4.18 1.61 -8.60
C ALA A 45 -5.67 1.22 -8.72
N ALA A 46 -6.06 0.05 -8.22
CA ALA A 46 -7.45 -0.41 -8.23
C ALA A 46 -8.36 0.40 -7.28
N ASN A 47 -7.78 1.06 -6.26
CA ASN A 47 -8.52 1.81 -5.26
C ASN A 47 -8.49 3.33 -5.47
N VAL A 48 -7.80 3.81 -6.52
CA VAL A 48 -7.69 5.24 -6.86
C VAL A 48 -9.05 5.91 -6.91
N ASP A 49 -10.03 5.30 -7.57
CA ASP A 49 -11.35 5.91 -7.75
C ASP A 49 -12.25 5.79 -6.51
N CYS A 50 -11.80 5.02 -5.54
CA CYS A 50 -12.55 4.59 -4.37
C CYS A 50 -12.16 5.37 -3.11
N ASN A 51 -10.98 5.99 -3.11
CA ASN A 51 -10.46 6.75 -1.98
C ASN A 51 -9.81 8.05 -2.50
N ALA A 52 -10.53 9.16 -2.39
CA ALA A 52 -10.07 10.47 -2.85
C ALA A 52 -8.77 10.92 -2.18
N LEU A 53 -8.50 10.49 -0.93
CA LEU A 53 -7.23 10.77 -0.25
C LEU A 53 -6.09 9.97 -0.89
N VAL A 54 -6.31 8.70 -1.22
CA VAL A 54 -5.34 7.88 -1.97
C VAL A 54 -5.13 8.45 -3.37
N LYS A 55 -6.20 8.86 -4.06
CA LYS A 55 -6.12 9.54 -5.36
C LYS A 55 -5.28 10.82 -5.28
N LYS A 56 -5.51 11.65 -4.27
CA LYS A 56 -4.77 12.90 -4.03
C LYS A 56 -3.31 12.64 -3.71
N LEU A 57 -3.05 11.64 -2.85
CA LEU A 57 -1.72 11.20 -2.47
C LEU A 57 -0.94 10.67 -3.69
N LEU A 58 -1.56 9.81 -4.49
CA LEU A 58 -0.98 9.29 -5.73
C LEU A 58 -0.73 10.40 -6.74
N ALA A 59 -1.68 11.32 -6.93
CA ALA A 59 -1.52 12.48 -7.80
C ALA A 59 -0.38 13.41 -7.35
N SER A 60 -0.17 13.58 -6.04
CA SER A 60 0.94 14.41 -5.49
C SER A 60 2.31 13.76 -5.62
N LEU A 61 2.36 12.42 -5.72
CA LEU A 61 3.59 11.65 -5.85
C LEU A 61 3.95 11.37 -7.30
N SER A 62 2.95 11.39 -8.19
CA SER A 62 3.09 11.06 -9.60
C SER A 62 3.49 12.24 -10.47
N SER A 63 4.24 13.23 -9.97
CA SER A 63 4.69 14.45 -10.67
C SER A 63 5.22 14.20 -12.10
N GLY A 64 4.32 14.02 -13.07
CA GLY A 64 4.60 13.67 -14.46
C GLY A 64 4.91 12.20 -14.80
N LYS A 65 4.94 11.24 -13.86
CA LYS A 65 5.20 9.81 -14.20
C LYS A 65 3.97 8.96 -13.98
N SER A 66 3.49 8.36 -15.07
CA SER A 66 2.32 7.50 -15.12
C SER A 66 2.32 6.48 -13.98
N LEU A 67 1.23 6.44 -13.21
CA LEU A 67 0.94 5.42 -12.17
C LEU A 67 0.96 3.99 -12.72
N THR A 68 1.10 3.83 -14.04
CA THR A 68 1.23 2.55 -14.75
C THR A 68 2.64 1.94 -14.70
N SER A 69 3.69 2.68 -14.32
CA SER A 69 5.04 2.11 -14.26
C SER A 69 5.27 1.36 -12.94
N ASN A 70 5.42 0.03 -12.99
CA ASN A 70 5.79 -0.79 -11.84
C ASN A 70 7.03 -0.23 -11.10
N GLY A 71 7.02 -0.26 -9.77
CA GLY A 71 8.13 0.18 -8.93
C GLY A 71 8.09 1.65 -8.48
N TRP A 72 6.98 2.36 -8.72
CA TRP A 72 6.78 3.72 -8.21
C TRP A 72 6.58 3.73 -6.68
N LEU A 73 5.91 2.71 -6.13
CA LEU A 73 5.58 2.66 -4.71
C LEU A 73 6.84 2.62 -3.86
N LYS A 74 7.83 1.82 -4.25
CA LYS A 74 9.10 1.74 -3.53
C LYS A 74 9.76 3.11 -3.39
N LYS A 75 9.74 3.91 -4.46
CA LYS A 75 10.37 5.24 -4.49
C LYS A 75 9.60 6.27 -3.66
N SER A 76 8.35 5.99 -3.35
CA SER A 76 7.43 6.91 -2.67
C SER A 76 7.02 6.43 -1.27
N LEU A 77 7.51 5.27 -0.79
CA LEU A 77 7.12 4.66 0.49
C LEU A 77 7.30 5.62 1.68
N ASP A 78 8.44 6.31 1.77
CA ASP A 78 8.72 7.27 2.85
C ASP A 78 7.79 8.49 2.82
N ALA A 79 7.40 8.96 1.64
CA ALA A 79 6.47 10.08 1.50
C ALA A 79 5.02 9.65 1.81
N LEU A 80 4.63 8.44 1.37
CA LEU A 80 3.33 7.84 1.65
C LEU A 80 3.13 7.58 3.14
N SER A 81 4.12 7.00 3.82
CA SER A 81 4.06 6.71 5.24
C SER A 81 3.87 7.98 6.07
N LYS A 82 4.62 9.06 5.73
CA LYS A 82 4.48 10.39 6.34
C LYS A 82 3.10 11.02 6.10
N PHE A 83 2.54 10.87 4.90
CA PHE A 83 1.22 11.40 4.59
C PHE A 83 0.12 10.68 5.37
N ILE A 84 0.17 9.35 5.42
CA ILE A 84 -0.80 8.51 6.13
C ILE A 84 -0.72 8.76 7.65
N GLY A 85 0.49 8.91 8.20
CA GLY A 85 0.66 9.28 9.60
C GLY A 85 0.06 10.65 9.97
N LYS A 86 -0.15 11.53 8.99
CA LYS A 86 -0.77 12.86 9.18
C LYS A 86 -2.25 12.90 8.79
N HIS A 87 -2.73 11.96 8.00
CA HIS A 87 -4.08 11.95 7.44
C HIS A 87 -4.72 10.58 7.60
N GLU A 88 -5.74 10.51 8.46
CA GLU A 88 -6.54 9.30 8.63
C GLU A 88 -7.31 9.00 7.33
N LEU A 89 -7.03 7.86 6.71
CA LEU A 89 -7.73 7.42 5.50
C LEU A 89 -9.13 6.91 5.88
N LYS A 90 -10.08 7.82 6.11
CA LYS A 90 -11.48 7.52 6.51
C LYS A 90 -12.36 6.95 5.37
N GLY A 91 -11.87 5.93 4.66
CA GLY A 91 -12.55 5.30 3.51
C GLY A 91 -13.19 3.95 3.82
N TYR A 92 -14.06 3.88 4.84
CA TYR A 92 -14.64 2.61 5.34
C TYR A 92 -15.36 1.76 4.26
N GLY A 93 -15.97 2.39 3.25
CA GLY A 93 -16.71 1.67 2.20
C GLY A 93 -15.81 0.90 1.22
N CYS A 94 -14.64 1.44 0.86
CA CYS A 94 -13.70 0.73 0.00
C CYS A 94 -12.77 -0.21 0.78
N LEU A 95 -12.57 0.05 2.08
CA LEU A 95 -11.82 -0.80 3.00
C LEU A 95 -12.27 -2.27 2.98
N VAL A 96 -13.58 -2.52 3.03
CA VAL A 96 -14.12 -3.90 3.10
C VAL A 96 -13.92 -4.67 1.80
N THR A 97 -14.28 -4.07 0.66
CA THR A 97 -14.14 -4.70 -0.67
C THR A 97 -12.68 -4.82 -1.10
N THR A 98 -11.84 -3.88 -0.69
CA THR A 98 -10.39 -3.96 -0.91
C THR A 98 -9.76 -5.04 -0.05
N LYS A 99 -10.11 -5.11 1.25
CA LYS A 99 -9.57 -6.12 2.17
C LYS A 99 -9.85 -7.53 1.67
N SER A 100 -11.11 -7.81 1.30
CA SER A 100 -11.49 -9.14 0.79
C SER A 100 -10.75 -9.52 -0.49
N ARG A 101 -10.50 -8.54 -1.38
CA ARG A 101 -9.84 -8.77 -2.67
C ARG A 101 -8.32 -8.92 -2.59
N TRP A 102 -7.65 -8.17 -1.71
CA TRP A 102 -6.19 -8.03 -1.76
C TRP A 102 -5.43 -8.71 -0.62
N LYS A 103 -6.09 -9.05 0.51
CA LYS A 103 -5.44 -9.72 1.64
C LYS A 103 -4.70 -11.00 1.22
N SER A 104 -5.38 -11.90 0.52
CA SER A 104 -4.78 -13.18 0.10
C SER A 104 -3.58 -12.96 -0.83
N ALA A 105 -3.67 -12.02 -1.77
CA ALA A 105 -2.57 -11.69 -2.67
C ALA A 105 -1.34 -11.16 -1.92
N ILE A 106 -1.54 -10.32 -0.89
CA ILE A 106 -0.47 -9.82 -0.02
C ILE A 106 0.19 -10.97 0.72
N LEU A 107 -0.59 -11.83 1.39
CA LEU A 107 -0.07 -12.96 2.15
C LEU A 107 0.71 -13.95 1.27
N VAL A 108 0.18 -14.29 0.09
CA VAL A 108 0.86 -15.18 -0.87
C VAL A 108 2.16 -14.55 -1.38
N SER A 109 2.18 -13.25 -1.64
CA SER A 109 3.40 -12.56 -2.11
C SER A 109 4.48 -12.41 -1.04
N ALA A 110 4.08 -12.41 0.24
CA ALA A 110 4.96 -12.42 1.41
C ALA A 110 5.32 -13.87 1.77
N SER A 111 5.98 -14.55 0.82
CA SER A 111 6.57 -15.88 0.94
C SER A 111 8.03 -15.87 0.47
#